data_AF-A0A075M0V1-F1
#
_entry.id   AF-A0A075M0V1-F1
#
_cell.length_a   1.000
_cell.length_b   1.000
_cell.length_c   1.000
_cell.angle_alpha   90.00
_cell.angle_beta   90.00
_cell.angle_gamma   90.00
#
_symmetry.space_group_name_H-M   'P 1'
#
loop_
_entity.id
_entity.type
_entity.pdbx_description
1 polymer ?
#
loop_
_entity_poly.entity_id
_entity_poly.type
_entity_poly.pdbx_seq_one_letter_code
_entity_poly.pdbx_strand_id
1 'polypeptide(L)'
;MKEEIKLAFSYSAFRVGFILLILALLLSGISLYSVPKSYLERGTLYQNETKEFYVPYSSYSIDNVSLIFHSDNAQIEYYSAVNGTINVSGTQELTFKFLPKLYVVSGNANYTLKVEGKRYPLLSLSYISFVAMISGIVLVLLGYSKFLGEAVRRHKK
;
A
#
# COMPACT_ATOMS: atom_id res chain seq x y z
N MET A 1 6.54 -40.44 10.82
CA MET A 1 6.62 -39.05 10.31
C MET A 1 6.96 -38.95 8.81
N LYS A 2 8.13 -39.45 8.33
CA LYS A 2 8.46 -39.39 6.89
C LYS A 2 7.49 -40.17 5.98
N GLU A 3 6.95 -41.29 6.45
CA GLU A 3 6.03 -42.12 5.66
C GLU A 3 4.63 -41.53 5.53
N GLU A 4 4.13 -40.88 6.58
CA GLU A 4 2.80 -40.25 6.57
C GLU A 4 2.74 -39.05 5.63
N ILE A 5 3.83 -38.27 5.53
CA ILE A 5 3.94 -37.19 4.55
C ILE A 5 3.95 -37.75 3.13
N LYS A 6 4.69 -38.83 2.87
CA LYS A 6 4.67 -39.52 1.58
C LYS A 6 3.27 -40.02 1.22
N LEU A 7 2.51 -40.54 2.19
CA LEU A 7 1.14 -41.00 1.97
C LEU A 7 0.18 -39.83 1.73
N ALA A 8 0.29 -38.74 2.49
CA ALA A 8 -0.54 -37.54 2.28
C ALA A 8 -0.32 -36.91 0.91
N PHE A 9 0.94 -36.86 0.43
CA PHE A 9 1.28 -36.38 -0.92
C PHE A 9 0.92 -37.35 -2.06
N SER A 10 0.49 -38.58 -1.75
CA SER A 10 -0.06 -39.50 -2.76
C SER A 10 -1.45 -39.09 -3.24
N TYR A 11 -2.21 -38.32 -2.43
CA TYR A 11 -3.49 -37.77 -2.84
C TYR A 11 -3.28 -36.55 -3.73
N SER A 12 -3.75 -36.65 -4.98
CA SER A 12 -3.61 -35.59 -5.99
C SER A 12 -4.18 -34.24 -5.51
N ALA A 13 -5.33 -34.25 -4.82
CA ALA A 13 -5.94 -33.04 -4.27
C ALA A 13 -5.04 -32.34 -3.24
N PHE A 14 -4.41 -33.10 -2.34
CA PHE A 14 -3.51 -32.55 -1.33
C PHE A 14 -2.27 -31.93 -1.98
N ARG A 15 -1.66 -32.63 -2.94
CA ARG A 15 -0.48 -32.14 -3.66
C ARG A 15 -0.77 -30.87 -4.46
N VAL A 16 -1.87 -30.84 -5.22
CA VAL A 16 -2.27 -29.68 -6.02
C VAL A 16 -2.60 -28.49 -5.12
N GLY A 17 -3.35 -28.72 -4.05
CA GLY A 17 -3.66 -27.69 -3.07
C GLY A 17 -2.39 -27.09 -2.43
N PHE A 18 -1.42 -27.94 -2.08
CA PHE A 18 -0.15 -27.48 -1.53
C PHE A 18 0.66 -26.63 -2.53
N ILE A 19 0.73 -27.04 -3.81
CA ILE A 19 1.40 -26.26 -4.85
C ILE A 19 0.73 -24.89 -5.02
N LEU A 20 -0.61 -24.85 -5.02
CA LEU A 20 -1.37 -23.58 -5.10
C LEU A 20 -1.06 -22.66 -3.92
N LEU A 21 -0.88 -23.20 -2.71
CA LEU A 21 -0.50 -22.42 -1.55
C LEU A 21 0.92 -21.84 -1.66
N ILE A 22 1.87 -22.62 -2.16
CA ILE A 22 3.23 -22.12 -2.44
C ILE A 22 3.15 -20.99 -3.48
N LEU A 23 2.41 -21.19 -4.56
CA LEU A 23 2.25 -20.18 -5.60
C LEU A 23 1.58 -18.90 -5.06
N ALA A 24 0.53 -19.05 -4.25
CA ALA A 24 -0.13 -17.93 -3.59
C ALA A 24 0.85 -17.14 -2.72
N LEU A 25 1.68 -17.83 -1.93
CA LEU A 25 2.70 -17.20 -1.10
C LEU A 25 3.71 -16.39 -1.92
N LEU A 26 4.22 -16.98 -3.01
CA LEU A 26 5.16 -16.29 -3.90
C LEU A 26 4.53 -15.05 -4.55
N LEU A 27 3.31 -15.18 -5.08
CA LEU A 27 2.57 -14.06 -5.68
C LEU A 27 2.29 -12.95 -4.67
N SER A 28 1.94 -13.31 -3.44
CA SER A 28 1.75 -12.34 -2.35
C SER A 28 3.05 -11.59 -2.06
N GLY A 29 4.17 -12.30 -1.96
CA GLY A 29 5.48 -11.67 -1.73
C GLY A 29 5.86 -10.69 -2.84
N ILE A 30 5.68 -11.08 -4.10
CA ILE A 30 5.97 -10.23 -5.26
C ILE A 30 5.04 -9.00 -5.30
N SER A 31 3.77 -9.16 -4.89
CA SER A 31 2.81 -8.05 -4.87
C SER A 31 3.19 -6.90 -3.93
N LEU A 32 4.02 -7.18 -2.92
CA LEU A 32 4.55 -6.19 -1.98
C LEU A 32 5.75 -5.41 -2.52
N TYR A 33 6.25 -5.75 -3.71
CA TYR A 33 7.33 -5.00 -4.33
C TYR A 33 6.94 -3.53 -4.49
N SER A 34 7.72 -2.66 -3.83
CA SER A 34 7.49 -1.22 -3.83
C SER A 34 8.58 -0.51 -4.60
N VAL A 35 8.19 0.53 -5.34
CA VAL A 35 9.10 1.41 -6.07
C VAL A 35 8.97 2.81 -5.48
N PRO A 36 10.07 3.44 -5.05
CA PRO A 36 10.03 4.82 -4.56
C PRO A 36 9.63 5.75 -5.71
N LYS A 37 8.72 6.66 -5.43
CA LYS A 37 8.28 7.68 -6.37
C LYS A 37 8.18 9.02 -5.66
N SER A 38 8.60 10.06 -6.37
CA SER A 38 8.41 11.44 -5.96
C SER A 38 7.54 12.15 -6.98
N TYR A 39 6.72 13.07 -6.49
CA TYR A 39 5.95 14.02 -7.28
C TYR A 39 6.34 15.42 -6.85
N LEU A 40 6.48 16.32 -7.81
CA LEU A 40 6.87 17.69 -7.56
C LEU A 40 5.92 18.62 -8.32
N GLU A 41 5.30 19.54 -7.59
CA GLU A 41 4.43 20.58 -8.13
C GLU A 41 4.96 21.94 -7.67
N ARG A 42 4.98 22.92 -8.57
CA ARG A 42 5.38 24.29 -8.27
C ARG A 42 4.29 25.22 -8.75
N GLY A 43 4.11 26.31 -8.02
CA GLY A 43 3.21 27.38 -8.43
C GLY A 43 3.34 28.59 -7.53
N THR A 44 2.44 29.52 -7.77
CA THR A 44 2.29 30.74 -6.97
C THR A 44 0.90 30.70 -6.36
N LEU A 45 0.80 31.05 -5.09
CA LEU A 45 -0.45 31.27 -4.38
C LEU A 45 -0.65 32.77 -4.23
N TYR A 46 -1.81 33.23 -4.65
CA TYR A 46 -2.21 34.63 -4.53
C TYR A 46 -3.05 34.85 -3.28
N GLN A 47 -3.12 36.10 -2.84
CA GLN A 47 -3.97 36.49 -1.72
C GLN A 47 -5.43 36.04 -1.90
N ASN A 48 -6.04 35.55 -0.81
CA ASN A 48 -7.39 34.99 -0.75
C ASN A 48 -7.61 33.75 -1.62
N GLU A 49 -6.54 33.14 -2.15
CA GLU A 49 -6.63 31.89 -2.89
C GLU A 49 -6.68 30.69 -1.94
N THR A 50 -7.47 29.69 -2.32
CA THR A 50 -7.47 28.38 -1.68
C THR A 50 -6.87 27.37 -2.64
N LYS A 51 -5.86 26.63 -2.18
CA LYS A 51 -5.23 25.56 -2.96
C LYS A 51 -5.44 24.23 -2.28
N GLU A 52 -6.01 23.29 -3.02
CA GLU A 52 -6.11 21.89 -2.63
C GLU A 52 -5.18 21.09 -3.54
N PHE A 53 -4.26 20.33 -2.94
CA PHE A 53 -3.29 19.55 -3.69
C PHE A 53 -3.88 18.20 -4.07
N TYR A 54 -3.66 17.82 -5.32
CA TYR A 54 -4.05 16.52 -5.84
C TYR A 54 -2.83 15.83 -6.45
N VAL A 55 -2.55 14.61 -5.99
CA VAL A 55 -1.53 13.77 -6.60
C VAL A 55 -2.23 12.86 -7.62
N PRO A 56 -1.91 12.96 -8.92
CA PRO A 56 -2.63 12.26 -9.98
C PRO A 56 -2.49 10.74 -9.96
N TYR A 57 -1.64 10.20 -9.09
CA TYR A 57 -1.40 8.78 -8.97
C TYR A 57 -2.11 8.22 -7.74
N SER A 58 -3.33 7.72 -7.93
CA SER A 58 -4.19 7.11 -6.90
C SER A 58 -3.61 5.87 -6.21
N SER A 59 -2.48 5.34 -6.70
CA SER A 59 -1.84 4.12 -6.17
C SER A 59 -0.61 4.40 -5.31
N TYR A 60 -0.42 5.64 -4.84
CA TYR A 60 0.75 6.01 -4.04
C TYR A 60 0.40 5.92 -2.57
N SER A 61 1.17 5.13 -1.83
CA SER A 61 1.24 5.30 -0.38
C SER A 61 2.13 6.51 -0.11
N ILE A 62 1.53 7.59 0.38
CA ILE A 62 2.25 8.82 0.73
C ILE A 62 2.99 8.55 2.04
N ASP A 63 4.32 8.68 2.02
CA ASP A 63 5.15 8.55 3.22
C ASP A 63 5.45 9.95 3.80
N ASN A 64 5.70 10.93 2.93
CA ASN A 64 6.04 12.28 3.34
C ASN A 64 5.57 13.34 2.32
N VAL A 65 5.18 14.51 2.83
CA VAL A 65 4.84 15.69 2.02
C VAL A 65 5.64 16.87 2.55
N SER A 66 6.60 17.36 1.78
CA SER A 66 7.31 18.61 2.05
C SER A 66 6.71 19.73 1.22
N LEU A 67 6.43 20.85 1.85
CA LEU A 67 5.91 22.05 1.23
C LEU A 67 6.84 23.21 1.56
N ILE A 68 7.51 23.71 0.53
CA ILE A 68 8.48 24.79 0.65
C ILE A 68 7.82 26.05 0.12
N PHE A 69 7.72 27.07 0.97
CA PHE A 69 7.21 28.39 0.63
C PHE A 69 8.34 29.39 0.47
N HIS A 70 8.15 30.33 -0.44
CA HIS A 70 9.01 31.49 -0.61
C HIS A 70 8.17 32.76 -0.81
N SER A 71 8.33 33.73 0.09
CA SER A 71 7.63 35.02 0.05
C SER A 71 8.38 36.07 0.85
N ASP A 72 8.27 37.35 0.48
CA ASP A 72 8.80 38.45 1.29
C ASP A 72 7.97 38.65 2.58
N ASN A 73 6.65 38.53 2.46
CA ASN A 73 5.70 38.58 3.57
C ASN A 73 4.35 37.99 3.13
N ALA A 74 4.02 36.79 3.61
CA ALA A 74 2.70 36.18 3.40
C ALA A 74 2.23 35.45 4.65
N GLN A 75 0.92 35.45 4.88
CA GLN A 75 0.28 34.66 5.93
C GLN A 75 -0.56 33.57 5.29
N ILE A 76 -0.24 32.32 5.61
CA ILE A 76 -0.87 31.13 5.02
C ILE A 76 -1.43 30.27 6.13
N GLU A 77 -2.70 29.90 6.01
CA GLU A 77 -3.33 28.86 6.82
C GLU A 77 -3.23 27.53 6.10
N TYR A 78 -2.91 26.48 6.84
CA TYR A 78 -2.87 25.12 6.34
C TYR A 78 -3.81 24.23 7.15
N TYR A 79 -4.46 23.31 6.43
CA TYR A 79 -5.43 22.37 6.96
C TYR A 79 -5.01 20.95 6.53
N SER A 80 -4.66 20.09 7.49
CA SER A 80 -4.25 18.70 7.24
C SER A 80 -4.69 17.85 8.44
N ALA A 81 -3.82 17.02 9.01
CA ALA A 81 -4.07 16.38 10.31
C ALA A 81 -3.98 17.38 11.49
N VAL A 82 -3.19 18.43 11.32
CA VAL A 82 -3.06 19.56 12.26
C VAL A 82 -3.28 20.82 11.46
N ASN A 83 -4.12 21.71 11.99
CA ASN A 83 -4.37 23.01 11.39
C ASN A 83 -3.46 24.04 12.02
N GLY A 84 -3.04 25.03 11.24
CA GLY A 84 -2.21 26.10 11.75
C GLY A 84 -2.05 27.23 10.75
N THR A 85 -1.43 28.29 11.23
CA THR A 85 -1.12 29.48 10.43
C THR A 85 0.38 29.70 10.46
N ILE A 86 0.94 30.12 9.33
CA ILE A 86 2.35 30.42 9.19
C ILE A 86 2.55 31.78 8.54
N ASN A 87 3.49 32.55 9.08
CA ASN A 87 3.95 33.81 8.49
C ASN A 87 5.26 33.54 7.75
N VAL A 88 5.20 33.53 6.42
CA VAL A 88 6.33 33.28 5.54
C VAL A 88 7.05 34.60 5.26
N SER A 89 8.30 34.69 5.72
CA SER A 89 9.25 35.72 5.29
C SER A 89 10.57 35.03 4.92
N GLY A 90 11.00 35.19 3.67
CA GLY A 90 12.05 34.40 3.05
C GLY A 90 11.56 33.02 2.63
N THR A 91 12.30 31.97 3.02
CA THR A 91 11.98 30.58 2.67
C THR A 91 11.63 29.79 3.93
N GLN A 92 10.51 29.08 3.90
CA GLN A 92 10.08 28.20 5.00
C GLN A 92 9.64 26.84 4.47
N GLU A 93 10.02 25.77 5.16
CA GLU A 93 9.62 24.41 4.82
C GLU A 93 8.69 23.86 5.90
N LEU A 94 7.58 23.28 5.46
CA LEU A 94 6.65 22.54 6.29
C LEU A 94 6.53 21.09 5.83
N THR A 95 6.48 20.19 6.79
CA THR A 95 6.39 18.76 6.54
C THR A 95 5.08 18.21 7.07
N PHE A 96 4.36 17.50 6.22
CA PHE A 96 3.05 16.93 6.52
C PHE A 96 3.01 15.43 6.23
N LYS A 97 2.19 14.70 6.97
CA LYS A 97 1.89 13.28 6.69
C LYS A 97 0.86 13.08 5.58
N PHE A 98 0.00 14.08 5.36
CA PHE A 98 -1.06 14.06 4.37
C PHE A 98 -1.06 15.34 3.56
N LEU A 99 -1.61 15.30 2.34
CA LEU A 99 -1.74 16.49 1.49
C LEU A 99 -2.53 17.58 2.22
N PRO A 100 -1.92 18.75 2.49
CA PRO A 100 -2.62 19.84 3.13
C PRO A 100 -3.52 20.57 2.12
N LYS A 101 -4.55 21.23 2.64
CA LYS A 101 -5.26 22.31 1.96
C LYS A 101 -4.71 23.63 2.48
N LEU A 102 -4.46 24.58 1.59
CA LEU A 102 -3.92 25.89 1.92
C LEU A 102 -4.95 26.98 1.67
N TYR A 103 -4.91 28.01 2.52
CA TYR A 103 -5.62 29.26 2.35
C TYR A 103 -4.67 30.43 2.58
N VAL A 104 -4.54 31.34 1.61
CA VAL A 104 -3.68 32.52 1.75
C VAL A 104 -4.48 33.66 2.35
N VAL A 105 -4.17 34.01 3.59
CA VAL A 105 -4.82 35.10 4.32
C VAL A 105 -4.32 36.46 3.80
N SER A 106 -3.01 36.59 3.58
CA SER A 106 -2.41 37.82 3.05
C SER A 106 -1.08 37.57 2.34
N GLY A 107 -0.72 38.48 1.44
CA GLY A 107 0.51 38.38 0.63
C GLY A 107 0.42 37.35 -0.49
N ASN A 108 1.52 37.20 -1.23
CA ASN A 108 1.67 36.21 -2.28
C ASN A 108 2.86 35.31 -1.96
N ALA A 109 2.76 34.02 -2.22
CA ALA A 109 3.85 33.08 -1.94
C ALA A 109 4.05 32.11 -3.10
N ASN A 110 5.31 31.92 -3.49
CA ASN A 110 5.67 30.80 -4.34
C ASN A 110 5.76 29.54 -3.50
N TYR A 111 5.26 28.42 -4.01
CA TYR A 111 5.35 27.15 -3.33
C TYR A 111 6.01 26.09 -4.22
N THR A 112 6.69 25.16 -3.56
CA THR A 112 7.12 23.89 -4.13
C THR A 112 6.61 22.78 -3.24
N LEU A 113 5.66 22.01 -3.75
CA LEU A 113 5.17 20.79 -3.13
C LEU A 113 6.05 19.63 -3.61
N LYS A 114 6.58 18.86 -2.67
CA LYS A 114 7.30 17.62 -2.93
C LYS A 114 6.62 16.50 -2.14
N VAL A 115 6.03 15.55 -2.86
CA VAL A 115 5.40 14.37 -2.27
C VAL A 115 6.31 13.17 -2.51
N GLU A 116 6.64 12.46 -1.46
CA GLU A 116 7.42 11.23 -1.50
C GLU A 116 6.58 10.07 -1.02
N GLY A 117 6.67 8.95 -1.74
CA GLY A 117 5.91 7.77 -1.39
C GLY A 117 6.35 6.54 -2.17
N LYS A 118 5.56 5.48 -2.00
CA LYS A 118 5.79 4.18 -2.61
C LYS A 118 4.64 3.83 -3.54
N ARG A 119 5.00 3.34 -4.71
CA ARG A 119 4.07 2.73 -5.66
C ARG A 119 4.22 1.21 -5.61
N TYR A 120 3.11 0.49 -5.57
CA TYR A 120 3.05 -0.97 -5.64
C TYR A 120 2.53 -1.40 -7.02
N PRO A 121 3.39 -1.50 -8.05
CA PRO A 121 2.96 -1.76 -9.43
C PRO A 121 2.30 -3.13 -9.60
N LEU A 122 2.63 -4.08 -8.73
CA LEU A 122 2.15 -5.45 -8.79
C LEU A 122 1.08 -5.75 -7.73
N LEU A 123 0.47 -4.73 -7.13
CA LEU A 123 -0.56 -4.89 -6.11
C LEU A 123 -1.73 -5.75 -6.62
N SER A 124 -2.05 -5.70 -7.92
CA SER A 124 -3.09 -6.54 -8.53
C SER A 124 -2.83 -8.04 -8.40
N LEU A 125 -1.57 -8.48 -8.28
CA LEU A 125 -1.23 -9.88 -8.03
C LEU A 125 -1.71 -10.37 -6.66
N SER A 126 -1.95 -9.47 -5.70
CA SER A 126 -2.49 -9.84 -4.38
C SER A 126 -3.89 -10.46 -4.49
N TYR A 127 -4.74 -9.99 -5.40
CA TYR A 127 -6.05 -10.58 -5.65
C TYR A 127 -5.95 -11.99 -6.22
N ILE A 128 -5.02 -12.21 -7.15
CA ILE A 128 -4.78 -13.54 -7.74
C ILE A 128 -4.24 -14.49 -6.67
N SER A 129 -3.28 -14.02 -5.86
CA SER A 129 -2.73 -14.75 -4.73
C SER A 129 -3.83 -15.16 -3.73
N PHE A 130 -4.76 -14.26 -3.41
CA PHE A 130 -5.85 -14.52 -2.49
C PHE A 130 -6.78 -15.65 -2.97
N VAL A 131 -7.17 -15.62 -4.26
CA VAL A 131 -8.00 -16.68 -4.85
C VAL A 131 -7.26 -18.03 -4.88
N ALA A 132 -5.98 -18.02 -5.23
CA ALA A 132 -5.14 -19.22 -5.22
C ALA A 132 -5.00 -19.80 -3.80
N MET A 133 -4.88 -18.94 -2.78
CA MET A 133 -4.81 -19.33 -1.37
C MET A 133 -6.09 -20.05 -0.93
N ILE A 134 -7.26 -19.46 -1.15
CA ILE A 134 -8.55 -20.07 -0.78
C ILE A 134 -8.70 -21.43 -1.47
N SER A 135 -8.46 -21.48 -2.78
CA SER A 135 -8.57 -22.71 -3.56
C SER A 135 -7.61 -23.79 -3.05
N GLY A 136 -6.38 -23.39 -2.72
CA GLY A 136 -5.37 -24.27 -2.14
C GLY A 136 -5.79 -24.84 -0.79
N ILE A 137 -6.32 -24.01 0.12
CA ILE A 137 -6.81 -24.44 1.44
C ILE A 137 -7.92 -25.49 1.27
N VAL A 138 -8.91 -25.23 0.42
CA VAL A 138 -10.03 -26.16 0.20
C VAL A 138 -9.52 -27.52 -0.31
N LEU A 139 -8.61 -27.53 -1.28
CA LEU A 139 -8.06 -28.77 -1.85
C LEU A 139 -7.21 -29.55 -0.83
N VAL A 140 -6.41 -28.85 -0.02
CA VAL A 140 -5.64 -29.47 1.07
C VAL A 140 -6.58 -30.12 2.09
N LEU A 141 -7.64 -29.41 2.51
CA LEU A 141 -8.62 -29.96 3.45
C LEU A 141 -9.32 -31.21 2.89
N LEU A 142 -9.78 -31.17 1.63
CA LEU A 142 -10.39 -32.33 0.97
C LEU A 142 -9.43 -33.52 0.87
N GLY A 143 -8.17 -33.27 0.52
CA GLY A 143 -7.13 -34.30 0.48
C GLY A 143 -6.84 -34.89 1.86
N TYR A 144 -6.76 -34.04 2.88
CA TYR A 144 -6.53 -34.45 4.26
C TYR A 144 -7.70 -35.27 4.84
N SER A 145 -8.95 -34.89 4.57
CA SER A 145 -10.13 -35.66 4.99
C SER A 145 -10.16 -37.06 4.35
N LYS A 146 -9.76 -37.19 3.07
CA LYS A 146 -9.65 -38.50 2.42
C LYS A 146 -8.57 -39.37 3.06
N PHE A 147 -7.39 -38.80 3.35
CA PHE A 147 -6.32 -39.47 4.07
C PHE A 147 -6.77 -39.97 5.44
N LEU A 148 -7.40 -39.12 6.26
CA LEU A 148 -7.92 -39.51 7.57
C LEU A 148 -8.99 -40.61 7.46
N GLY A 149 -9.91 -40.49 6.50
CA GLY A 149 -10.94 -41.50 6.27
C GLY A 149 -10.35 -42.87 5.93
N GLU A 150 -9.29 -42.92 5.13
CA GLU A 150 -8.59 -44.17 4.82
C GLU A 150 -7.76 -44.70 5.99
N ALA A 151 -7.09 -43.83 6.76
CA ALA A 151 -6.33 -44.21 7.94
C ALA A 151 -7.23 -44.85 9.03
N VAL A 152 -8.40 -44.26 9.29
CA VAL A 152 -9.38 -44.79 10.24
C VAL A 152 -9.94 -46.13 9.77
N ARG A 153 -10.19 -46.31 8.47
CA ARG A 153 -10.65 -47.60 7.91
C ARG A 153 -9.60 -48.70 8.02
N ARG A 154 -8.31 -48.38 7.90
CA ARG A 154 -7.22 -49.35 8.08
C ARG A 154 -7.07 -49.82 9.53
N HIS A 155 -7.31 -48.93 10.50
CA HIS A 155 -7.26 -49.29 11.93
C HIS A 155 -8.45 -50.13 12.43
N LYS A 156 -9.57 -50.17 11.69
CA LYS A 156 -10.75 -50.99 12.02
C LYS A 156 -10.72 -52.41 11.43
N LYS A 157 -9.75 -52.74 10.58
CA LYS A 157 -9.52 -54.09 10.05
C LYS A 157 -8.39 -54.75 10.81
#